data_AF-X1DGQ7-F1
#
_entry.id   AF-X1DGQ7-F1
#
_cell.length_a   1.000
_cell.length_b   1.000
_cell.length_c   1.000
_cell.angle_alpha   90.00
_cell.angle_beta   90.00
_cell.angle_gamma   90.00
#
_symmetry.space_group_name_H-M   'P 1'
#
loop_
_entity.id
_entity.type
_entity.pdbx_description
1 polymer ?
#
loop_
_entity_poly.entity_id
_entity_poly.type
_entity_poly.pdbx_seq_one_letter_code
_entity_poly.pdbx_strand_id
1 'polypeptide(L)' 'RMSGQVRIRIRYKKYVTPWFDYLLFSKEEMNKILKNTDWEVKKFINGQYGMYIAIIEKRLKAEIIVT' A
#
# COMPACT_ATOMS: atom_id res chain seq x y z
N ARG A 1 -4.47 -9.78 10.83
CA ARG A 1 -4.97 -8.39 10.87
C ARG A 1 -3.79 -7.50 11.21
N MET A 2 -3.46 -6.53 10.36
CA MET A 2 -2.28 -5.67 10.56
C MET A 2 -2.59 -4.57 11.58
N SER A 3 -1.55 -4.07 12.27
CA SER A 3 -1.69 -3.09 13.36
C SER A 3 -2.40 -1.80 12.91
N GLY A 4 -2.12 -1.31 11.70
CA GLY A 4 -2.75 -0.12 11.13
C GLY A 4 -4.03 -0.36 10.33
N GLN A 5 -4.60 -1.57 10.36
CA GLN A 5 -5.87 -1.88 9.70
C GLN A 5 -7.05 -1.42 10.56
N VAL A 6 -7.69 -0.32 10.15
CA VAL A 6 -8.85 0.27 10.83
C VAL A 6 -10.13 0.06 10.02
N ARG A 7 -11.27 -0.06 10.70
CA ARG A 7 -12.58 -0.07 10.05
C ARG A 7 -13.23 1.29 10.26
N ILE A 8 -13.46 2.00 9.16
CA ILE A 8 -13.96 3.37 9.18
C ILE A 8 -15.20 3.51 8.29
N ARG A 9 -15.97 4.57 8.54
CA ARG A 9 -17.03 5.05 7.65
C ARG A 9 -17.05 6.56 7.69
N ILE A 10 -17.51 7.18 6.61
CA ILE A 10 -17.58 8.63 6.50
C ILE A 10 -19.01 9.06 6.80
N ARG A 11 -19.17 10.11 7.60
CA ARG A 11 -20.46 10.72 7.94
C ARG A 11 -20.39 12.22 7.67
N TYR A 12 -21.41 12.78 7.03
CA TYR A 12 -21.55 14.22 6.84
C TYR A 12 -23.03 14.61 6.89
N LYS A 13 -23.43 15.40 7.91
CA LYS A 13 -24.83 15.74 8.18
C LYS A 13 -25.69 14.47 8.22
N LYS A 14 -26.61 14.31 7.26
CA LYS A 14 -27.52 13.16 7.12
C LYS A 14 -26.96 12.02 6.26
N TYR A 15 -25.79 12.19 5.66
CA TYR A 15 -25.19 11.20 4.75
C TYR A 15 -24.19 10.31 5.49
N VAL A 16 -24.20 9.02 5.18
CA VAL A 16 -23.34 8.00 5.80
C VAL A 16 -22.94 6.97 4.75
N THR A 17 -21.64 6.65 4.67
CA THR A 17 -21.15 5.55 3.82
C THR A 17 -21.31 4.19 4.54
N PRO A 18 -21.32 3.08 3.80
CA PRO A 18 -21.02 1.78 4.39
C PRO A 18 -19.68 1.78 5.12
N TRP A 19 -19.52 0.84 6.05
CA TRP A 19 -18.22 0.55 6.65
C TRP A 19 -17.26 0.00 5.60
N PHE A 20 -16.01 0.44 5.65
CA PHE A 20 -14.93 -0.09 4.85
C PHE A 20 -13.66 -0.22 5.69
N ASP A 21 -12.79 -1.14 5.28
CA ASP A 21 -11.50 -1.32 5.92
C ASP A 21 -10.47 -0.40 5.23
N TYR A 22 -9.69 0.32 6.03
CA TYR A 22 -8.65 1.23 5.59
C TYR A 22 -7.33 0.81 6.22
N LEU A 23 -6.27 0.77 5.43
CA LEU A 23 -4.96 0.28 5.88
C LEU A 23 -3.97 1.44 5.94
N LEU A 24 -3.56 1.78 7.16
CA LEU A 24 -2.37 2.58 7.42
C LEU A 24 -1.19 1.62 7.60
N PHE A 25 -0.08 1.85 6.92
CA PHE A 25 1.08 0.97 7.03
C PHE A 25 2.39 1.71 6.81
N SER A 26 3.43 1.27 7.53
CA SER A 26 4.79 1.83 7.43
C SER A 26 5.49 1.43 6.13
N LYS A 27 6.66 2.01 5.85
CA LYS A 27 7.49 1.61 4.69
C LYS A 27 7.97 0.16 4.79
N GLU A 28 8.27 -0.30 6.00
CA GLU A 28 8.67 -1.68 6.26
C GLU A 28 7.51 -2.64 5.99
N GLU A 29 6.29 -2.26 6.39
CA GLU A 29 5.08 -3.02 6.11
C GLU A 29 4.73 -3.02 4.62
N MET A 30 4.94 -1.91 3.90
CA MET A 30 4.81 -1.84 2.44
C MET A 30 5.63 -2.95 1.76
N ASN A 31 6.91 -3.04 2.11
CA ASN A 31 7.80 -4.06 1.55
C ASN A 31 7.33 -5.48 1.87
N LYS A 32 6.78 -5.71 3.08
CA LYS A 32 6.22 -7.01 3.45
C LYS A 32 4.98 -7.38 2.63
N ILE A 33 4.09 -6.41 2.37
CA ILE A 33 2.89 -6.62 1.55
C ILE A 33 3.28 -6.95 0.11
N LEU A 34 4.25 -6.23 -0.45
CA LEU A 34 4.66 -6.43 -1.85
C LEU A 34 5.49 -7.69 -2.09
N LYS A 35 6.10 -8.28 -1.04
CA LYS A 35 7.03 -9.41 -1.14
C LYS A 35 6.52 -10.57 -2.02
N ASN A 36 5.22 -10.90 -1.91
CA ASN A 36 4.59 -12.01 -2.63
C ASN A 36 3.80 -11.56 -3.87
N THR A 37 4.13 -10.38 -4.40
CA THR A 37 3.51 -9.80 -5.60
C THR A 37 4.56 -9.55 -6.66
N ASP A 38 4.16 -9.35 -7.91
CA ASP A 38 5.07 -8.92 -8.98
C ASP A 38 5.49 -7.45 -8.84
N TRP A 39 5.18 -6.76 -7.75
CA TRP A 39 5.54 -5.36 -7.53
C TRP A 39 6.69 -5.22 -6.54
N GLU A 40 7.45 -4.14 -6.68
CA GLU A 40 8.49 -3.74 -5.74
C GLU A 40 8.51 -2.24 -5.53
N VAL A 41 9.06 -1.78 -4.41
CA VAL A 41 9.23 -0.35 -4.17
C VAL A 41 10.48 0.13 -4.89
N LYS A 42 10.29 1.03 -5.85
CA LYS A 42 11.39 1.72 -6.53
C LYS A 42 11.97 2.83 -5.65
N LYS A 43 11.10 3.62 -5.02
CA LYS A 43 11.51 4.78 -4.22
C LYS A 43 10.44 5.18 -3.22
N PHE A 44 10.89 5.63 -2.04
CA PHE A 44 10.07 6.41 -1.12
C PHE A 44 10.41 7.90 -1.21
N ILE A 45 9.39 8.74 -1.16
CA ILE A 45 9.50 10.18 -1.00
C ILE A 45 8.94 10.52 0.38
N ASN A 46 9.77 11.09 1.24
CA ASN A 46 9.37 11.45 2.59
C ASN A 46 8.54 12.73 2.57
N GLY A 47 7.39 12.69 3.22
CA GLY A 47 6.64 13.87 3.61
C GLY A 47 6.93 14.25 5.06
N GLN A 48 6.14 15.18 5.57
CA GLN A 48 6.16 15.56 6.98
C GLN A 48 5.26 14.63 7.81
N TYR A 49 5.46 14.63 9.13
CA TYR A 49 4.60 13.94 10.10
C TYR A 49 4.41 12.43 9.82
N GLY A 50 5.45 11.76 9.32
CA GLY A 50 5.42 10.32 9.04
C GLY A 50 4.70 9.93 7.75
N MET A 51 4.19 10.89 6.98
CA MET A 51 3.63 10.62 5.66
C MET A 51 4.73 10.32 4.64
N TYR A 52 4.41 9.49 3.64
CA TYR A 52 5.31 9.22 2.53
C TYR A 52 4.52 8.90 1.26
N ILE A 53 5.20 9.03 0.12
CA ILE A 53 4.74 8.52 -1.16
C ILE A 53 5.66 7.37 -1.55
N ALA A 54 5.08 6.24 -1.96
CA ALA A 54 5.83 5.15 -2.56
C ALA A 54 5.63 5.16 -4.07
N ILE A 55 6.73 5.14 -4.81
CA ILE A 55 6.73 4.79 -6.23
C ILE A 55 7.02 3.29 -6.30
N ILE A 56 6.05 2.53 -6.82
CA ILE A 56 6.17 1.09 -7.02
C ILE A 56 6.25 0.76 -8.50
N GLU A 57 7.01 -0.27 -8.85
CA GLU A 57 7.11 -0.76 -10.21
C GLU A 57 6.88 -2.26 -10.27
N LYS A 58 6.40 -2.73 -11.43
CA LYS A 58 6.19 -4.15 -11.65
C LYS A 58 7.52 -4.76 -12.10
N ARG A 59 7.95 -5.81 -11.42
CA ARG A 59 9.10 -6.63 -11.80
C ARG A 59 8.88 -7.15 -13.21
N LEU A 60 9.82 -6.84 -14.09
CA LEU A 60 9.85 -7.43 -15.42
C LEU A 60 10.18 -8.92 -15.24
N LYS A 61 9.30 -9.80 -15.73
CA LYS A 61 9.66 -11.21 -15.86
C LYS A 61 10.70 -11.30 -16.97
N ALA A 62 11.88 -11.79 -16.65
CA ALA A 62 12.81 -12.24 -17.68
C ALA A 62 12.14 -13.44 -18.36
N GLU A 63 11.69 -13.27 -19.61
CA GLU A 63 11.45 -14.41 -20.47
C GLU A 63 12.81 -15.07 -20.69
N ILE A 64 13.01 -16.23 -20.09
CA ILE A 64 14.17 -17.06 -20.39
C ILE A 64 13.98 -17.50 -21.84
N ILE A 65 14.68 -16.84 -22.76
CA ILE A 65 14.82 -17.34 -24.13
C ILE A 65 15.71 -18.58 -24.02
N VAL A 66 15.09 -19.75 -23.89
CA VAL A 66 15.79 -21.02 -24.01
C VAL A 66 16.30 -21.09 -25.45
N THR A 67 17.63 -21.05 -25.60
CA THR A 67 18.31 -21.20 -26.90
C THR A 67 18.51 -22.68 -27.21
#